data_AF-A0AAV4F2U0-F1
#
_entry.id   AF-A0AAV4F2U0-F1
#
_cell.length_a   1.000
_cell.length_b   1.000
_cell.length_c   1.000
_cell.angle_alpha   90.00
_cell.angle_beta   90.00
_cell.angle_gamma   90.00
#
_symmetry.space_group_name_H-M   'P 1'
#
loop_
_entity.id
_entity.type
_entity.pdbx_description
1 polymer ?
#
loop_
_entity_poly.entity_id
_entity_poly.type
_entity_poly.pdbx_seq_one_letter_code
_entity_poly.pdbx_strand_id
1 'polypeptide(L)' 'MDTAFREENPSESTIHDQARTGRPLSASDSKHQSRVDELIRENRRVKQIAISIEIGISQERVHHIITNLLGYRKVSVR' A
#
# COMPACT_ATOMS: atom_id res chain seq x y z
N MET A 1 39.45 -42.10 -31.40
CA MET A 1 39.64 -41.22 -30.24
C MET A 1 38.52 -40.20 -30.31
N ASP A 2 37.48 -40.51 -29.53
CA ASP A 2 36.18 -39.85 -29.45
C ASP A 2 36.32 -38.42 -28.92
N THR A 3 35.63 -37.45 -29.53
CA THR A 3 35.30 -36.20 -28.83
C THR A 3 33.93 -35.73 -29.30
N ALA A 4 32.91 -36.41 -28.80
CA ALA A 4 31.55 -35.88 -28.71
C ALA A 4 31.33 -35.42 -27.27
N PHE A 5 31.29 -34.11 -27.01
CA PHE A 5 30.64 -33.60 -25.80
C PHE A 5 29.74 -32.42 -26.16
N ARG A 6 28.49 -32.83 -26.29
CA ARG A 6 27.24 -32.08 -26.39
C ARG A 6 27.12 -31.06 -25.25
N GLU A 7 26.61 -29.89 -25.62
CA GLU A 7 26.06 -28.83 -24.77
C GLU A 7 25.03 -29.37 -23.74
N GLU A 8 25.18 -29.02 -22.45
CA GLU A 8 24.02 -28.85 -21.57
C GLU A 8 24.25 -27.71 -20.58
N ASN A 9 23.42 -26.68 -20.77
CA ASN A 9 23.26 -25.49 -19.96
C ASN A 9 23.00 -25.87 -18.49
N PRO A 10 23.60 -25.19 -17.50
CA PRO A 10 23.23 -25.40 -16.12
C PRO A 10 21.78 -24.96 -15.95
N SER A 11 20.88 -25.93 -15.73
CA SER A 11 19.53 -25.71 -15.26
C SER A 11 19.60 -25.14 -13.84
N GLU A 12 19.93 -23.86 -13.72
CA GLU A 12 19.73 -23.10 -12.51
C GLU A 12 18.25 -22.74 -12.46
N SER A 13 17.41 -23.72 -12.08
CA SER A 13 16.03 -23.47 -11.73
C SER A 13 15.97 -22.81 -10.36
N THR A 14 16.53 -21.61 -10.26
CA THR A 14 16.31 -20.68 -9.17
C THR A 14 14.90 -20.13 -9.40
N ILE A 15 13.91 -20.84 -8.86
CA ILE A 15 12.54 -20.33 -8.74
C ILE A 15 12.59 -19.28 -7.62
N HIS A 16 12.94 -18.05 -7.97
CA HIS A 16 12.74 -16.92 -7.08
C HIS A 16 11.22 -16.76 -6.90
N ASP A 17 10.71 -17.01 -5.69
CA ASP A 17 9.37 -16.57 -5.29
C ASP A 17 9.38 -15.04 -5.36
N GLN A 18 8.93 -14.50 -6.50
CA GLN A 18 8.78 -13.07 -6.66
C GLN A 18 7.88 -12.59 -5.53
N ALA A 19 8.35 -11.61 -4.75
CA ALA A 19 7.57 -11.05 -3.66
C ALA A 19 6.17 -10.73 -4.20
N ARG A 20 5.15 -11.41 -3.66
CA ARG A 20 3.77 -11.21 -4.06
C ARG A 20 3.40 -9.79 -3.67
N THR A 21 3.61 -8.85 -4.58
CA THR A 21 2.99 -7.55 -4.50
C THR A 21 1.50 -7.84 -4.62
N GLY A 22 0.79 -7.69 -3.50
CA GLY A 22 -0.67 -7.80 -3.48
C GLY A 22 -1.30 -6.84 -4.50
N ARG A 23 -2.64 -6.79 -4.54
CA ARG A 23 -3.36 -5.91 -5.49
C ARG A 23 -2.71 -4.51 -5.52
N PRO A 24 -2.23 -4.05 -6.69
CA PRO A 24 -1.53 -2.77 -6.77
C PRO A 24 -2.46 -1.66 -6.30
N LEU A 25 -2.02 -0.92 -5.29
CA LEU A 25 -2.63 0.31 -4.80
C LEU A 25 -2.49 1.36 -5.90
N SER A 26 -3.41 1.32 -6.87
CA SER A 26 -3.45 2.18 -8.06
C SER A 26 -3.51 3.67 -7.71
N ALA A 27 -3.25 4.54 -8.68
CA ALA A 27 -3.25 6.01 -8.56
C ALA A 27 -4.46 6.65 -7.86
N SER A 28 -5.60 5.96 -7.76
CA SER A 28 -6.74 6.39 -6.95
C SER A 28 -6.39 6.46 -5.45
N ASP A 29 -5.48 5.61 -5.00
CA ASP A 29 -5.08 5.55 -3.61
C ASP A 29 -4.26 6.76 -3.18
N SER A 30 -3.32 7.22 -4.02
CA SER A 30 -2.54 8.43 -3.74
C SER A 30 -3.44 9.68 -3.71
N LYS A 31 -4.42 9.79 -4.62
CA LYS A 31 -5.42 10.87 -4.59
C LYS A 31 -6.21 10.89 -3.27
N HIS A 32 -6.70 9.73 -2.82
CA HIS A 32 -7.43 9.63 -1.56
C HIS A 32 -6.53 9.91 -0.36
N GLN A 33 -5.29 9.42 -0.37
CA GLN A 33 -4.30 9.72 0.67
C GLN A 33 -4.08 11.22 0.84
N SER A 34 -3.82 11.94 -0.26
CA SER A 34 -3.63 13.40 -0.21
C SER A 34 -4.88 14.13 0.30
N ARG A 35 -6.07 13.73 -0.12
CA ARG A 35 -7.32 14.36 0.35
C ARG A 35 -7.61 14.09 1.82
N VAL A 36 -7.35 12.87 2.30
CA VAL A 36 -7.46 12.53 3.73
C VAL A 36 -6.49 13.38 4.56
N ASP A 37 -5.24 13.50 4.09
CA ASP A 37 -4.21 14.29 4.76
C ASP A 37 -4.58 15.79 4.85
N GLU A 38 -5.12 16.36 3.77
CA GLU A 38 -5.62 17.74 3.75
C GLU A 38 -6.73 17.97 4.78
N LEU A 39 -7.75 17.11 4.81
CA LEU A 39 -8.88 17.24 5.76
C LEU A 39 -8.42 17.14 7.23
N ILE A 40 -7.43 16.30 7.52
CA ILE A 40 -6.85 16.18 8.87
C ILE A 40 -6.02 17.43 9.22
N ARG A 41 -5.29 17.99 8.26
CA ARG A 41 -4.51 19.23 8.46
C ARG A 41 -5.41 20.44 8.70
N GLU A 42 -6.53 20.54 7.98
CA GLU A 42 -7.54 21.60 8.17
C GLU A 42 -8.24 21.50 9.52
N ASN A 43 -8.61 20.28 9.95
CA ASN A 43 -9.24 20.04 11.24
C ASN A 43 -8.67 18.80 11.93
N ARG A 44 -7.69 19.01 12.81
CA ARG A 44 -7.02 17.92 13.54
C ARG A 44 -7.92 17.08 14.45
N ARG A 45 -9.16 17.51 14.73
CA ARG A 45 -10.14 16.77 15.56
C ARG A 45 -11.28 16.16 14.72
N VAL A 46 -11.16 16.15 13.40
CA VAL A 46 -12.16 15.57 12.49
C VAL A 46 -12.40 14.08 12.75
N LYS A 47 -13.64 13.62 12.60
CA LYS A 47 -14.02 12.21 12.74
C LYS A 47 -13.77 11.47 11.42
N GLN A 48 -13.31 10.22 11.51
CA GLN A 48 -13.09 9.36 10.32
C GLN A 48 -14.36 9.17 9.48
N ILE A 49 -15.53 9.12 10.11
CA ILE A 49 -16.84 9.02 9.43
C ILE A 49 -17.09 10.26 8.55
N ALA A 50 -16.76 11.45 9.03
CA ALA A 50 -16.95 12.68 8.26
C ALA A 50 -16.05 12.69 7.01
N ILE A 51 -14.80 12.26 7.16
CA ILE A 51 -13.85 12.09 6.04
C ILE A 51 -14.37 11.06 5.03
N SER A 52 -14.92 9.94 5.51
CA SER A 52 -15.49 8.88 4.66
C SER A 52 -16.64 9.40 3.81
N ILE A 53 -17.55 10.19 4.39
CA ILE A 53 -18.68 10.81 3.69
C ILE A 53 -18.18 11.82 2.66
N GLU A 54 -17.24 12.70 3.03
CA GLU A 54 -16.68 13.74 2.16
C GLU A 54 -15.96 13.15 0.93
N ILE A 55 -15.13 12.11 1.13
CA ILE A 55 -14.35 11.50 0.05
C ILE A 55 -15.16 10.45 -0.72
N GLY A 56 -16.23 9.91 -0.13
CA GLY A 56 -17.06 8.86 -0.73
C GLY A 56 -16.41 7.47 -0.70
N ILE A 57 -15.59 7.20 0.32
CA ILE A 57 -14.93 5.90 0.52
C ILE A 57 -15.35 5.26 1.84
N SER A 58 -15.14 3.94 1.99
CA SER A 58 -15.49 3.25 3.23
C SER A 58 -14.68 3.78 4.42
N GLN A 59 -15.30 3.79 5.60
CA GLN A 59 -14.62 4.16 6.85
C GLN A 59 -13.38 3.29 7.10
N GLU A 60 -13.43 2.01 6.74
CA GLU A 60 -12.28 1.11 6.83
C GLU A 60 -11.11 1.59 5.96
N ARG A 61 -11.37 2.04 4.73
CA ARG A 61 -10.32 2.58 3.85
C ARG A 61 -9.73 3.86 4.44
N VAL A 62 -10.56 4.76 4.97
CA VAL A 62 -10.08 5.96 5.68
C VAL A 62 -9.19 5.57 6.85
N HIS A 63 -9.61 4.61 7.68
CA HIS A 63 -8.82 4.13 8.80
C HIS A 63 -7.45 3.59 8.35
N HIS A 64 -7.43 2.77 7.31
CA HIS A 64 -6.21 2.23 6.73
C HIS A 64 -5.28 3.36 6.26
N ILE A 65 -5.81 4.34 5.54
CA ILE A 65 -5.04 5.49 5.05
C ILE A 65 -4.42 6.26 6.22
N ILE A 66 -5.20 6.59 7.25
CA ILE A 66 -4.75 7.37 8.41
C ILE A 66 -3.65 6.62 9.17
N THR A 67 -3.86 5.34 9.47
CA THR A 67 -2.98 4.57 10.36
C THR A 67 -1.77 3.99 9.62
N ASN A 68 -1.98 3.36 8.47
CA ASN A 68 -0.93 2.58 7.78
C ASN A 68 -0.18 3.39 6.73
N LEU A 69 -0.85 4.33 6.04
CA LEU A 69 -0.24 5.08 4.93
C LEU A 69 0.32 6.42 5.39
N LEU A 70 -0.44 7.17 6.19
CA LEU A 70 -0.06 8.49 6.70
C LEU A 70 0.61 8.43 8.09
N GLY A 71 0.42 7.35 8.84
CA GLY A 71 1.05 7.17 10.16
C GLY A 71 0.49 8.07 11.26
N TYR A 72 -0.70 8.65 11.09
CA TYR A 72 -1.33 9.47 12.11
C TYR A 72 -1.77 8.64 13.31
N ARG A 73 -1.51 9.17 14.52
CA ARG A 73 -1.96 8.59 15.79
C ARG A 73 -2.80 9.61 16.56
N LYS A 74 -3.87 9.15 17.19
CA LYS A 74 -4.62 9.95 18.16
C LYS A 74 -3.73 10.27 19.37
N VAL A 75 -3.46 11.55 19.59
CA VAL A 75 -2.80 12.03 20.82
C VAL A 75 -3.86 12.21 21.89
N SER A 76 -3.73 11.47 23.00
CA SER A 76 -4.54 11.68 24.20
C SER A 76 -3.63 12.26 25.28
N VAL A 77 -3.91 13.48 25.71
CA VAL A 77 -3.35 14.02 26.95
C VAL A 77 -4.20 13.47 28.11
N ARG A 78 -3.54 13.06 29.18
CA ARG A 78 -4.17 12.61 30.42
C ARG A 78 -4.46 13.80 31.32
#